data_AF-A0A7T1DTF7-F1
#
_entry.id   AF-A0A7T1DTF7-F1
#
_cell.length_a   1.000
_cell.length_b   1.000
_cell.length_c   1.000
_cell.angle_alpha   90.00
_cell.angle_beta   90.00
_cell.angle_gamma   90.00
#
_symmetry.space_group_name_H-M   'P 1'
#
loop_
_entity.id
_entity.type
_entity.pdbx_description
1 polymer ?
#
loop_
_entity_poly.entity_id
_entity_poly.type
_entity_poly.pdbx_seq_one_letter_code
_entity_poly.pdbx_strand_id
1 'polypeptide(L)'
;MSNFTDYLSAFSGAVSAAAAYWAWKTATEAHQLSKFVTAKAEQDKFTLELERLTLAAAEIEAEATNLYFLAGTTRVTATSRAVALSGMSNNRFQLFIKRLDEEIAGALEATTRAAFFREQSTTGCKGNLETARDMRIQATELCIALRGKIRSLEVERTGWVHDAPSN
;
A
#
# COMPACT_ATOMS: atom_id res chain seq x y z
N MET A 1 22.20 9.48 79.36
CA MET A 1 23.21 9.21 78.31
C MET A 1 22.48 8.54 77.17
N SER A 2 22.10 9.31 76.17
CA SER A 2 21.39 8.78 75.03
C SER A 2 22.08 9.26 73.77
N ASN A 3 22.07 8.36 72.79
CA ASN A 3 21.90 8.69 71.38
C ASN A 3 23.08 8.59 70.42
N PHE A 4 24.32 8.21 70.75
CA PHE A 4 25.31 7.98 69.65
C PHE A 4 24.90 6.78 68.78
N THR A 5 24.49 5.68 69.41
CA THR A 5 23.90 4.51 68.75
C THR A 5 22.56 4.83 68.08
N ASP A 6 21.70 5.66 68.70
CA ASP A 6 20.43 6.06 68.09
C ASP A 6 20.63 7.00 66.89
N TYR A 7 21.66 7.86 66.93
CA TYR A 7 22.09 8.68 65.78
C TYR A 7 22.59 7.80 64.64
N LEU A 8 23.41 6.78 64.91
CA LEU A 8 23.91 5.87 63.88
C LEU A 8 22.77 5.04 63.25
N SER A 9 21.81 4.55 64.03
CA SER A 9 20.64 3.85 63.49
C SER A 9 19.72 4.77 62.70
N ALA A 10 19.51 6.01 63.17
CA ALA A 10 18.72 7.01 62.42
C ALA A 10 19.41 7.41 61.12
N PHE A 11 20.74 7.54 61.12
CA PHE A 11 21.53 7.85 59.92
C PHE A 11 21.52 6.68 58.92
N SER A 12 21.68 5.44 59.39
CA SER A 12 21.55 4.22 58.59
C SER A 12 20.15 4.07 57.96
N GLY A 13 19.10 4.34 58.73
CA GLY A 13 17.72 4.35 58.24
C GLY A 13 17.47 5.44 57.20
N ALA A 14 18.01 6.64 57.40
CA ALA A 14 17.90 7.75 56.46
C ALA A 14 18.63 7.47 55.14
N VAL A 15 19.83 6.88 55.18
CA VAL A 15 20.59 6.49 53.97
C VAL A 15 19.86 5.40 53.20
N SER A 16 19.28 4.40 53.89
CA SER A 16 18.51 3.33 53.26
C SER A 16 17.21 3.86 52.62
N ALA A 17 16.52 4.80 53.29
CA ALA A 17 15.35 5.46 52.75
C ALA A 17 15.68 6.34 51.53
N ALA A 18 16.80 7.07 51.56
CA ALA A 18 17.26 7.87 50.43
C ALA A 18 17.62 7.00 49.22
N ALA A 19 18.27 5.85 49.45
CA ALA A 19 18.58 4.87 48.41
C ALA A 19 17.29 4.26 47.81
N ALA A 20 16.31 3.92 48.64
CA ALA A 20 15.02 3.41 48.20
C ALA A 20 14.23 4.46 47.39
N TYR A 21 14.26 5.73 47.81
CA TYR A 21 13.64 6.83 47.05
C TYR A 21 14.31 7.05 45.69
N TRP A 22 15.64 7.00 45.64
CA TRP A 22 16.38 7.12 44.38
C TRP A 22 16.08 5.95 43.43
N ALA A 23 16.03 4.72 43.95
CA ALA A 23 15.66 3.54 43.18
C ALA A 23 14.21 3.63 42.66
N TRP A 24 13.27 4.08 43.48
CA TRP A 24 11.88 4.31 43.07
C TRP A 24 11.77 5.38 41.99
N LYS A 25 12.42 6.53 42.18
CA LYS A 25 12.42 7.64 41.23
C LYS A 25 12.99 7.22 39.87
N THR A 26 14.15 6.57 39.87
CA THR A 26 14.78 6.06 38.64
C THR A 26 13.93 4.99 37.94
N ALA A 27 13.28 4.09 38.69
CA ALA A 27 12.35 3.13 38.13
C ALA A 27 11.11 3.80 37.50
N THR A 28 10.57 4.84 38.13
CA THR A 28 9.43 5.59 37.57
C THR A 28 9.80 6.37 36.30
N GLU A 29 10.99 6.99 36.27
CA GLU A 29 11.51 7.67 35.09
C GLU A 29 11.75 6.69 33.93
N ALA A 30 12.35 5.53 34.22
CA ALA A 30 12.53 4.47 33.23
C ALA A 30 11.20 3.93 32.69
N HIS A 31 10.19 3.77 33.55
CA HIS A 31 8.85 3.35 33.14
C HIS A 31 8.16 4.38 32.24
N GLN A 32 8.26 5.67 32.57
CA GLN A 32 7.74 6.74 31.72
C GLN A 32 8.45 6.78 30.37
N LEU A 33 9.78 6.62 30.36
CA LEU A 33 10.57 6.55 29.13
C LEU A 33 10.14 5.34 28.28
N SER A 34 9.95 4.16 28.90
CA SER A 34 9.47 2.96 28.21
C SER A 34 8.09 3.16 27.55
N LYS A 35 7.15 3.81 28.25
CA LYS A 35 5.83 4.15 27.69
C LYS A 35 5.94 5.10 26.50
N PHE A 36 6.82 6.09 26.60
CA PHE A 36 7.05 7.02 25.49
C PHE A 36 7.66 6.33 24.27
N VAL A 37 8.69 5.50 24.48
CA VAL A 37 9.36 4.75 23.41
C VAL A 37 8.41 3.79 22.72
N THR A 38 7.56 3.09 23.47
CA THR A 38 6.56 2.17 22.90
C THR A 38 5.51 2.90 22.07
N ALA A 39 4.95 4.01 22.57
CA ALA A 39 4.01 4.84 21.80
C ALA A 39 4.64 5.40 20.52
N LYS A 40 5.90 5.85 20.59
CA LYS A 40 6.64 6.32 19.41
C LYS A 40 6.87 5.21 18.39
N ALA A 41 7.24 4.00 18.84
CA ALA A 41 7.44 2.85 17.96
C ALA A 41 6.16 2.44 17.22
N GLU A 42 4.98 2.57 17.84
CA GLU A 42 3.69 2.35 17.19
C GLU A 42 3.38 3.41 16.14
N GLN A 43 3.67 4.68 16.43
CA GLN A 43 3.53 5.78 15.48
C GLN A 43 4.47 5.63 14.27
N ASP A 44 5.72 5.24 14.50
CA ASP A 44 6.70 5.00 13.44
C ASP A 44 6.25 3.84 12.53
N LYS A 45 5.72 2.75 13.10
CA LYS A 45 5.14 1.64 12.33
C LYS A 45 3.96 2.09 11.47
N PHE A 46 3.06 2.91 12.04
CA PHE A 46 1.91 3.42 11.31
C PHE A 46 2.34 4.31 10.13
N THR A 47 3.29 5.22 10.37
CA THR A 47 3.86 6.09 9.33
C THR A 47 4.43 5.27 8.18
N LEU A 48 5.18 4.21 8.51
CA LEU A 48 5.76 3.32 7.51
C LEU A 48 4.72 2.54 6.70
N GLU A 49 3.59 2.14 7.29
CA GLU A 49 2.49 1.52 6.51
C GLU A 49 1.81 2.53 5.58
N LEU A 50 1.67 3.81 6.00
CA LEU A 50 1.15 4.86 5.12
C LEU A 50 2.09 5.14 3.94
N GLU A 51 3.40 5.20 4.17
CA GLU A 51 4.41 5.33 3.09
C GLU A 51 4.37 4.14 2.12
N ARG A 52 4.12 2.92 2.63
CA ARG A 52 3.95 1.76 1.75
C ARG A 52 2.65 1.83 0.95
N LEU A 53 1.58 2.35 1.53
CA LEU A 53 0.31 2.55 0.84
C LEU A 53 0.43 3.61 -0.25
N THR A 54 1.13 4.73 -0.01
CA THR A 54 1.37 5.75 -1.05
C THR A 54 2.15 5.18 -2.23
N LEU A 55 3.19 4.38 -1.96
CA LEU A 55 3.94 3.70 -3.01
C LEU A 55 3.08 2.71 -3.78
N ALA A 56 2.28 1.88 -3.10
CA ALA A 56 1.36 0.94 -3.75
C ALA A 56 0.32 1.65 -4.63
N ALA A 57 -0.22 2.78 -4.18
CA ALA A 57 -1.12 3.60 -4.97
C ALA A 57 -0.45 4.15 -6.25
N ALA A 58 0.79 4.62 -6.14
CA ALA A 58 1.56 5.07 -7.30
C ALA A 58 1.84 3.94 -8.30
N GLU A 59 2.14 2.73 -7.81
CA GLU A 59 2.30 1.55 -8.67
C GLU A 59 1.02 1.20 -9.42
N ILE A 60 -0.14 1.24 -8.74
CA ILE A 60 -1.44 1.00 -9.40
C ILE A 60 -1.66 2.00 -10.53
N GLU A 61 -1.39 3.29 -10.30
CA GLU A 61 -1.56 4.31 -11.35
C GLU A 61 -0.66 4.06 -12.55
N ALA A 62 0.60 3.67 -12.31
CA ALA A 62 1.53 3.34 -13.38
C ALA A 62 1.02 2.16 -14.21
N GLU A 63 0.60 1.07 -13.56
CA GLU A 63 0.12 -0.14 -14.25
C GLU A 63 -1.23 0.07 -14.93
N ALA A 64 -2.14 0.82 -14.30
CA ALA A 64 -3.42 1.18 -14.91
C ALA A 64 -3.19 2.03 -16.17
N THR A 65 -2.24 2.97 -16.12
CA THR A 65 -1.85 3.77 -17.28
C THR A 65 -1.28 2.91 -18.39
N ASN A 66 -0.39 1.96 -18.06
CA ASN A 66 0.16 1.00 -19.01
C ASN A 66 -0.95 0.18 -19.69
N LEU A 67 -1.89 -0.36 -18.91
CA LEU A 67 -3.02 -1.14 -19.43
C LEU A 67 -3.92 -0.30 -20.35
N TYR A 68 -4.24 0.94 -19.95
CA TYR A 68 -5.04 1.87 -20.74
C TYR A 68 -4.40 2.14 -22.10
N PHE A 69 -3.10 2.48 -22.12
CA PHE A 69 -2.39 2.74 -23.37
C PHE A 69 -2.24 1.49 -24.23
N LEU A 70 -1.92 0.34 -23.63
CA LEU A 70 -1.78 -0.91 -24.36
C LEU A 70 -3.12 -1.32 -25.00
N ALA A 71 -4.22 -1.25 -24.26
CA ALA A 71 -5.54 -1.58 -24.79
C ALA A 71 -6.00 -0.58 -25.86
N GLY A 72 -5.80 0.72 -25.62
CA GLY A 72 -6.15 1.77 -26.59
C GLY A 72 -5.39 1.64 -27.90
N THR A 73 -4.07 1.43 -27.84
CA THR A 73 -3.25 1.22 -29.06
C THR A 73 -3.62 -0.07 -29.77
N THR A 74 -3.82 -1.17 -29.05
CA THR A 74 -4.24 -2.46 -29.61
C THR A 74 -5.59 -2.34 -30.32
N ARG A 75 -6.56 -1.64 -29.72
CA ARG A 75 -7.88 -1.38 -30.30
C ARG A 75 -7.78 -0.64 -31.62
N VAL A 76 -7.01 0.46 -31.66
CA VAL A 76 -6.82 1.26 -32.88
C VAL A 76 -6.17 0.42 -33.98
N THR A 77 -5.09 -0.32 -33.65
CA THR A 77 -4.37 -1.11 -34.66
C THR A 77 -5.21 -2.28 -35.17
N ALA A 78 -5.89 -3.02 -34.29
CA ALA A 78 -6.76 -4.12 -34.68
C ALA A 78 -7.94 -3.65 -35.53
N THR A 79 -8.54 -2.50 -35.19
CA THR A 79 -9.63 -1.91 -35.97
C THR A 79 -9.17 -1.47 -37.35
N SER A 80 -8.02 -0.80 -37.46
CA SER A 80 -7.44 -0.40 -38.74
C SER A 80 -7.21 -1.61 -39.66
N ARG A 81 -6.66 -2.71 -39.11
CA ARG A 81 -6.48 -3.98 -39.86
C ARG A 81 -7.80 -4.62 -40.25
N ALA A 82 -8.79 -4.65 -39.36
CA ALA A 82 -10.11 -5.22 -39.65
C ALA A 82 -10.84 -4.44 -40.75
N VAL A 83 -10.71 -3.11 -40.79
CA VAL A 83 -11.23 -2.28 -41.89
C VAL A 83 -10.55 -2.62 -43.21
N ALA A 84 -9.21 -2.73 -43.23
CA ALA A 84 -8.46 -3.07 -44.44
C ALA A 84 -8.83 -4.46 -45.01
N LEU A 85 -9.20 -5.40 -44.13
CA LEU A 85 -9.52 -6.79 -44.49
C LEU A 85 -11.04 -7.08 -44.59
N SER A 86 -11.90 -6.05 -44.50
CA SER A 86 -13.37 -6.22 -44.41
C SER A 86 -13.83 -7.16 -43.28
N GLY A 87 -13.03 -7.31 -42.23
CA GLY A 87 -13.26 -8.23 -41.11
C GLY A 87 -14.09 -7.65 -39.96
N MET A 88 -14.63 -6.43 -40.09
CA MET A 88 -15.37 -5.76 -39.01
C MET A 88 -16.68 -6.45 -38.60
N SER A 89 -17.30 -7.20 -39.52
CA SER A 89 -18.51 -8.00 -39.24
C SER A 89 -18.19 -9.34 -38.56
N ASN A 90 -16.91 -9.68 -38.34
CA ASN A 90 -16.53 -10.93 -37.70
C ASN A 90 -16.85 -10.89 -36.20
N ASN A 91 -17.70 -11.83 -35.75
CA ASN A 91 -18.08 -11.96 -34.34
C ASN A 91 -16.87 -12.07 -33.39
N ARG A 92 -15.77 -12.73 -33.82
CA ARG A 92 -14.55 -12.84 -32.99
C ARG A 92 -13.89 -11.48 -32.78
N PHE A 93 -13.87 -10.65 -33.83
CA PHE A 93 -13.31 -9.30 -33.76
C PHE A 93 -14.16 -8.41 -32.85
N GLN A 94 -15.50 -8.48 -32.97
CA GLN A 94 -16.39 -7.70 -32.10
C GLN A 94 -16.25 -8.07 -30.61
N LEU A 95 -16.14 -9.37 -30.31
CA LEU A 95 -15.88 -9.84 -28.94
C LEU A 95 -14.52 -9.36 -28.42
N PHE A 96 -13.50 -9.35 -29.27
CA PHE A 96 -12.18 -8.85 -28.91
C PHE A 96 -12.20 -7.34 -28.59
N ILE A 97 -12.82 -6.52 -29.44
CA ILE A 97 -12.96 -5.08 -29.18
C ILE A 97 -13.73 -4.81 -27.88
N LYS A 98 -14.81 -5.56 -27.63
CA LYS A 98 -15.57 -5.44 -26.39
C LYS A 98 -14.70 -5.72 -25.16
N ARG A 99 -13.85 -6.75 -25.20
CA ARG A 99 -12.90 -7.05 -24.12
C ARG A 99 -11.87 -5.92 -23.95
N LEU A 100 -11.36 -5.34 -25.03
CA LEU A 100 -10.46 -4.19 -24.93
C LEU A 100 -11.14 -2.98 -24.26
N ASP A 101 -12.40 -2.71 -24.60
CA ASP A 101 -13.19 -1.65 -23.96
C ASP A 101 -13.42 -1.95 -22.46
N GLU A 102 -13.65 -3.21 -22.10
CA GLU A 102 -13.72 -3.66 -20.69
C GLU A 102 -12.39 -3.47 -19.95
N GLU A 103 -11.24 -3.76 -20.57
CA GLU A 103 -9.92 -3.53 -19.97
C GLU A 103 -9.59 -2.04 -19.82
N ILE A 104 -9.99 -1.20 -20.78
CA ILE A 104 -9.86 0.27 -20.70
C ILE A 104 -10.70 0.80 -19.53
N ALA A 105 -11.95 0.35 -19.41
CA ALA A 105 -12.82 0.73 -18.31
C ALA A 105 -12.24 0.28 -16.95
N GLY A 106 -11.73 -0.95 -16.89
CA GLY A 106 -11.08 -1.48 -15.69
C GLY A 106 -9.81 -0.70 -15.29
N ALA A 107 -9.02 -0.23 -16.27
CA ALA A 107 -7.88 0.64 -16.00
C ALA A 107 -8.31 1.99 -15.39
N LEU A 108 -9.39 2.60 -15.91
CA LEU A 108 -9.94 3.84 -15.36
C LEU A 108 -10.52 3.64 -13.96
N GLU A 109 -11.17 2.52 -13.69
CA GLU A 109 -11.62 2.18 -12.33
C GLU A 109 -10.42 2.05 -11.38
N ALA A 110 -9.35 1.39 -11.82
CA ALA A 110 -8.15 1.23 -11.01
C ALA A 110 -7.47 2.56 -10.67
N THR A 111 -7.44 3.55 -11.58
CA THR A 111 -6.91 4.88 -11.26
C THR A 111 -7.78 5.62 -10.23
N THR A 112 -9.10 5.51 -10.31
CA THR A 112 -9.99 6.09 -9.28
C THR A 112 -9.78 5.44 -7.90
N ARG A 113 -9.57 4.12 -7.86
CA ARG A 113 -9.21 3.41 -6.63
C ARG A 113 -7.84 3.82 -6.08
N ALA A 114 -6.86 4.04 -6.94
CA ALA A 114 -5.55 4.54 -6.53
C ALA A 114 -5.63 5.95 -5.91
N ALA A 115 -6.45 6.83 -6.49
CA ALA A 115 -6.72 8.15 -5.92
C ALA A 115 -7.33 8.06 -4.52
N PHE A 116 -8.26 7.12 -4.30
CA PHE A 116 -8.82 6.84 -2.97
C PHE A 116 -7.73 6.37 -1.99
N PHE A 117 -6.87 5.42 -2.36
CA PHE A 117 -5.78 4.97 -1.48
C PHE A 117 -4.80 6.11 -1.13
N ARG A 118 -4.50 6.98 -2.09
CA ARG A 118 -3.68 8.17 -1.86
C ARG A 118 -4.34 9.12 -0.87
N GLU A 119 -5.63 9.41 -1.04
CA GLU A 119 -6.37 10.27 -0.11
C GLU A 119 -6.40 9.70 1.32
N GLN A 120 -6.59 8.39 1.46
CA GLN A 120 -6.56 7.72 2.77
C GLN A 120 -5.16 7.77 3.41
N SER A 121 -4.11 7.68 2.59
CA SER A 121 -2.73 7.78 3.09
C SER A 121 -2.36 9.18 3.58
N THR A 122 -2.93 10.25 3.00
CA THR A 122 -2.63 11.64 3.35
C THR A 122 -3.50 12.18 4.47
N THR A 123 -4.78 11.80 4.50
CA THR A 123 -5.73 12.21 5.56
C THR A 123 -5.57 11.39 6.85
N GLY A 124 -4.77 10.31 6.78
CA GLY A 124 -4.50 9.42 7.88
C GLY A 124 -5.73 8.56 8.19
N CYS A 125 -5.72 7.32 7.71
CA CYS A 125 -6.63 6.26 8.17
C CYS A 125 -6.74 6.33 9.71
N LYS A 126 -7.83 6.88 10.26
CA LYS A 126 -8.03 7.21 11.69
C LYS A 126 -7.22 6.35 12.67
N GLY A 127 -5.95 6.68 12.91
CA GLY A 127 -5.01 6.01 13.82
C GLY A 127 -4.94 4.47 13.82
N ASN A 128 -5.51 3.75 12.86
CA ASN A 128 -5.63 2.29 12.92
C ASN A 128 -4.64 1.61 11.98
N LEU A 129 -3.58 1.04 12.58
CA LEU A 129 -2.54 0.29 11.89
C LEU A 129 -3.09 -0.89 11.08
N GLU A 130 -4.12 -1.57 11.58
CA GLU A 130 -4.73 -2.71 10.88
C GLU A 130 -5.41 -2.26 9.59
N THR A 131 -6.16 -1.16 9.65
CA THR A 131 -6.81 -0.59 8.47
C THR A 131 -5.80 -0.14 7.41
N ALA A 132 -4.69 0.49 7.81
CA ALA A 132 -3.62 0.86 6.89
C ALA A 132 -2.99 -0.37 6.21
N ARG A 133 -2.80 -1.45 6.97
CA ARG A 133 -2.28 -2.72 6.45
C ARG A 133 -3.24 -3.38 5.47
N ASP A 134 -4.53 -3.43 5.79
CA ASP A 134 -5.55 -4.01 4.92
C ASP A 134 -5.65 -3.25 3.60
N MET A 135 -5.66 -1.92 3.65
CA MET A 135 -5.63 -1.08 2.45
C MET A 135 -4.38 -1.32 1.60
N ARG A 136 -3.21 -1.47 2.23
CA ARG A 136 -1.96 -1.80 1.52
C ARG A 136 -2.06 -3.16 0.82
N ILE A 137 -2.64 -4.16 1.48
CA ILE A 137 -2.84 -5.51 0.89
C ILE A 137 -3.76 -5.39 -0.33
N GLN A 138 -4.92 -4.74 -0.19
CA GLN A 138 -5.86 -4.52 -1.29
C GLN A 138 -5.21 -3.77 -2.47
N ALA A 139 -4.40 -2.75 -2.18
CA ALA A 139 -3.68 -2.02 -3.21
C ALA A 139 -2.67 -2.91 -3.96
N THR A 140 -1.95 -3.76 -3.22
CA THR A 140 -0.98 -4.69 -3.79
C THR A 140 -1.67 -5.76 -4.65
N GLU A 141 -2.80 -6.30 -4.20
CA GLU A 141 -3.60 -7.27 -4.95
C GLU A 141 -4.12 -6.68 -6.26
N LEU A 142 -4.60 -5.43 -6.22
CA LEU A 142 -5.05 -4.71 -7.42
C LEU A 142 -3.89 -4.53 -8.42
N CYS A 143 -2.70 -4.16 -7.94
CA CYS A 143 -1.50 -4.04 -8.78
C CYS A 143 -1.13 -5.37 -9.45
N ILE A 144 -1.16 -6.48 -8.71
CA ILE A 144 -0.91 -7.83 -9.26
C ILE A 144 -1.95 -8.20 -10.32
N ALA A 145 -3.23 -7.91 -10.08
CA ALA A 145 -4.30 -8.18 -11.03
C ALA A 145 -4.12 -7.38 -12.33
N LEU A 146 -3.75 -6.10 -12.25
CA LEU A 146 -3.45 -5.27 -13.41
C LEU A 146 -2.27 -5.82 -14.23
N ARG A 147 -1.18 -6.21 -13.56
CA ARG A 147 -0.03 -6.85 -14.24
C ARG A 147 -0.43 -8.14 -14.95
N GLY A 148 -1.34 -8.92 -14.38
CA GLY A 148 -1.90 -10.12 -15.03
C GLY A 148 -2.66 -9.77 -16.31
N LYS A 149 -3.52 -8.75 -16.25
CA LYS A 149 -4.27 -8.24 -17.42
C LYS A 149 -3.36 -7.72 -18.53
N ILE A 150 -2.32 -6.96 -18.18
CA ILE A 150 -1.32 -6.46 -19.14
C ILE A 150 -0.68 -7.62 -19.88
N ARG A 151 -0.16 -8.64 -19.17
CA ARG A 151 0.48 -9.80 -19.81
C ARG A 151 -0.49 -10.56 -20.72
N SER A 152 -1.73 -10.76 -20.26
CA SER A 152 -2.75 -11.43 -21.08
C SER A 152 -3.01 -10.66 -22.37
N LEU A 153 -3.14 -9.33 -22.26
CA LEU A 153 -3.37 -8.46 -23.40
C LEU A 153 -2.18 -8.40 -24.37
N GLU A 154 -0.94 -8.43 -23.87
CA GLU A 154 0.26 -8.51 -24.72
C GLU A 154 0.26 -9.78 -25.58
N VAL A 155 -0.18 -10.91 -25.01
CA VAL A 155 -0.32 -12.18 -25.74
C VAL A 155 -1.48 -12.14 -26.74
N GLU A 156 -2.64 -11.58 -26.37
CA GLU A 156 -3.75 -11.45 -27.32
C GLU A 156 -3.43 -10.49 -28.47
N ARG A 157 -2.69 -9.41 -28.17
CA ARG A 157 -2.25 -8.42 -29.15
C ARG A 157 -1.43 -9.06 -30.26
N THR A 158 -0.54 -10.01 -30.00
CA THR A 158 0.25 -10.65 -31.07
C THR A 158 -0.63 -11.36 -32.10
N GLY A 159 -1.64 -12.10 -31.62
CA GLY A 159 -2.57 -12.84 -32.50
C GLY A 159 -3.47 -11.96 -33.37
N TRP A 160 -3.74 -10.71 -32.99
CA TRP A 160 -4.61 -9.81 -33.76
C TRP A 160 -3.87 -8.67 -34.48
N VAL A 161 -2.72 -8.25 -33.95
CA VAL A 161 -1.95 -7.11 -34.44
C VAL A 161 -0.69 -7.52 -35.19
N HIS A 162 -0.11 -8.69 -34.93
CA HIS A 162 1.15 -9.13 -35.56
C HIS A 162 0.96 -10.30 -36.53
N ASP A 163 0.04 -11.23 -36.27
CA ASP A 163 -0.21 -12.33 -37.20
C ASP A 163 -1.05 -11.85 -38.40
N ALA A 164 -0.56 -12.11 -39.61
CA ALA A 164 -1.36 -11.98 -40.84
C ALA A 164 -2.45 -13.06 -40.83
N PRO A 165 -3.65 -12.81 -41.40
CA PRO A 165 -4.57 -13.92 -41.63
C PRO A 165 -3.85 -14.95 -42.49
N SER A 166 -3.65 -16.15 -41.96
CA SER A 166 -3.40 -17.30 -42.84
C SER A 166 -4.70 -17.53 -43.61
N ASN A 167 -4.56 -17.54 -44.93
CA ASN A 167 -5.63 -17.71 -45.91
C ASN A 167 -6.56 -18.89 -45.60
#